data_AF-A0A822CKW8-F1
#
_entry.id   AF-A0A822CKW8-F1
#
_cell.length_a   1.000
_cell.length_b   1.000
_cell.length_c   1.000
_cell.angle_alpha   90.00
_cell.angle_beta   90.00
_cell.angle_gamma   90.00
#
_symmetry.space_group_name_H-M   'P 1'
#
loop_
_entity.id
_entity.type
_entity.pdbx_description
1 polymer ?
#
loop_
_entity_poly.entity_id
_entity_poly.type
_entity_poly.pdbx_seq_one_letter_code
_entity_poly.pdbx_strand_id
1 'polypeptide(L)'
;WNGLTLADLVFPWFAWMMGVSIVLSQRSLRSKNIPKRNIFLKIYRRTIILFVLGLSGQSDLPTLRNLRIFGVLQRLATCYFFTAILVLVFEKKDDERDTTRLPIGDNIEQPLRIELFKSVFQYWIQWLFVILIIIAWILITFLLPVPNCPTGYLGPGGKHDHGKYWNCTGGAAGYIDRVILGNSHLYDQPTCKEIYSTKIPYDPEGIMGILTGIFLCYLGVQAGHSFVHSTRVRRVCVHWIVSSIICGCLGLGLSHGGHSDSLIPINKNLWSLTFVQHECY
;
A
#
# COMPACT_ATOMS: atom_id res chain seq x y z
N TRP A 1 6.25 -16.60 12.71
CA TRP A 1 7.10 -15.74 11.85
C TRP A 1 8.27 -16.59 11.38
N ASN A 2 8.38 -16.89 10.08
CA ASN A 2 9.41 -17.80 9.54
C ASN A 2 10.63 -17.02 8.96
N GLY A 3 11.03 -15.92 9.61
CA GLY A 3 12.06 -15.01 9.09
C GLY A 3 11.55 -14.06 8.01
N LEU A 4 12.41 -13.17 7.48
CA LEU A 4 12.15 -12.24 6.36
C LEU A 4 12.91 -12.74 5.13
N THR A 5 12.21 -13.08 4.04
CA THR A 5 12.83 -13.53 2.80
C THR A 5 12.91 -12.37 1.81
N LEU A 6 13.86 -12.41 0.86
CA LEU A 6 13.99 -11.37 -0.17
C LEU A 6 12.70 -11.23 -1.00
N ALA A 7 11.99 -12.32 -1.25
CA ALA A 7 10.72 -12.32 -1.98
C ALA A 7 9.64 -11.49 -1.28
N ASP A 8 9.68 -11.38 0.05
CA ASP A 8 8.72 -10.57 0.83
C ASP A 8 8.94 -9.06 0.63
N LEU A 9 10.15 -8.65 0.23
CA LEU A 9 10.55 -7.24 0.02
C LEU A 9 10.28 -6.74 -1.40
N VAL A 10 10.38 -7.64 -2.39
CA VAL A 10 10.18 -7.31 -3.80
C VAL A 10 8.80 -6.68 -4.04
N PHE A 11 7.78 -7.20 -3.36
CA PHE A 11 6.41 -6.69 -3.50
C PHE A 11 6.23 -5.26 -3.00
N PRO A 12 6.57 -4.96 -1.73
CA PRO A 12 6.58 -3.59 -1.23
C PRO A 12 7.36 -2.62 -2.12
N TRP A 13 8.57 -3.00 -2.55
CA TRP A 13 9.41 -2.16 -3.40
C TRP A 13 8.78 -1.89 -4.76
N PHE A 14 8.12 -2.87 -5.37
CA PHE A 14 7.42 -2.67 -6.63
C PHE A 14 6.26 -1.69 -6.49
N ALA A 15 5.45 -1.81 -5.43
CA ALA A 15 4.36 -0.87 -5.14
C ALA A 15 4.87 0.55 -4.89
N TRP A 16 5.99 0.69 -4.18
CA TRP A 16 6.65 1.97 -3.94
C TRP A 16 7.20 2.59 -5.25
N MET A 17 7.94 1.83 -6.06
CA MET A 17 8.46 2.28 -7.36
C MET A 17 7.35 2.67 -8.34
N MET A 18 6.23 1.97 -8.28
CA MET A 18 5.04 2.33 -9.05
C MET A 18 4.50 3.71 -8.64
N GLY A 19 4.51 4.03 -7.35
CA GLY A 19 4.19 5.36 -6.83
C GLY A 19 5.08 6.46 -7.40
N VAL A 20 6.40 6.25 -7.39
CA VAL A 20 7.38 7.19 -7.97
C VAL A 20 7.07 7.41 -9.46
N SER A 21 6.79 6.32 -10.18
CA SER A 21 6.49 6.34 -11.61
C SER A 21 5.21 7.10 -11.96
N ILE A 22 4.20 7.09 -11.09
CA ILE A 22 2.97 7.87 -11.26
C ILE A 22 3.31 9.36 -11.39
N VAL A 23 4.11 9.91 -10.47
CA VAL A 23 4.47 11.33 -10.45
C VAL A 23 5.24 11.73 -11.70
N LEU A 24 6.25 10.94 -12.09
CA LEU A 24 7.04 11.20 -13.30
C LEU A 24 6.17 11.15 -14.56
N SER A 25 5.27 10.17 -14.65
CA SER A 25 4.38 10.02 -15.79
C SER A 25 3.40 11.18 -15.92
N GLN A 26 2.80 11.63 -14.81
CA GLN A 26 1.87 12.75 -14.81
C GLN A 26 2.56 14.07 -15.14
N ARG A 27 3.77 14.31 -14.60
CA ARG A 27 4.59 15.47 -14.98
C ARG A 27 4.88 15.48 -16.48
N SER A 28 5.24 14.34 -17.07
CA SER A 28 5.50 14.20 -18.51
C SER A 28 4.25 14.41 -19.37
N LEU A 29 3.08 13.93 -18.92
CA LEU A 29 1.82 14.15 -19.62
C LEU A 29 1.36 15.61 -19.53
N ARG A 30 1.67 16.29 -18.42
CA ARG A 30 1.39 17.71 -18.20
C ARG A 30 2.24 18.60 -19.09
N SER A 31 3.55 18.33 -19.22
CA SER A 31 4.40 19.14 -20.12
C SER A 31 3.95 19.07 -21.58
N LYS A 32 3.15 18.06 -21.94
CA LYS A 32 2.51 17.90 -23.26
C LYS A 32 1.08 18.48 -23.31
N ASN A 33 0.62 19.19 -22.29
CA ASN A 33 -0.71 19.80 -22.18
C ASN A 33 -1.88 18.83 -22.49
N ILE A 34 -1.75 17.58 -22.07
CA ILE A 34 -2.79 16.56 -22.31
C ILE A 34 -3.96 16.79 -21.34
N PRO A 35 -5.23 16.80 -21.81
CA PRO A 35 -6.37 17.01 -20.93
C PRO A 35 -6.51 15.88 -19.90
N LYS A 36 -6.96 16.22 -18.68
CA LYS A 36 -7.10 15.27 -17.56
C LYS A 36 -7.94 14.04 -17.92
N ARG A 37 -8.96 14.18 -18.77
CA ARG A 37 -9.79 13.06 -19.27
C ARG A 37 -8.97 12.01 -20.01
N ASN A 38 -8.02 12.44 -20.85
CA ASN A 38 -7.17 11.51 -21.60
C ASN A 38 -6.15 10.82 -20.70
N ILE A 39 -5.68 11.53 -19.65
CA ILE A 39 -4.81 10.93 -18.61
C ILE A 39 -5.59 9.87 -17.83
N PHE A 40 -6.83 10.18 -17.42
CA PHE A 40 -7.71 9.23 -16.75
C PHE A 40 -7.96 7.97 -17.60
N LEU A 41 -8.30 8.13 -18.89
CA LEU A 41 -8.49 6.99 -19.79
C LEU A 41 -7.22 6.14 -19.96
N LYS A 42 -6.04 6.76 -19.96
CA LYS A 42 -4.76 6.03 -19.98
C LYS A 42 -4.54 5.23 -18.68
N ILE A 43 -4.83 5.82 -17.52
CA ILE A 43 -4.74 5.14 -16.22
C ILE A 43 -5.71 3.95 -16.20
N TYR A 44 -6.98 4.19 -16.54
CA TYR A 44 -8.03 3.17 -16.58
C TYR A 44 -7.68 2.01 -17.52
N ARG A 45 -7.24 2.30 -18.75
CA ARG A 45 -6.81 1.27 -19.70
C ARG A 45 -5.64 0.43 -19.17
N ARG A 46 -4.64 1.06 -18.54
CA ARG A 46 -3.51 0.36 -17.93
C ARG A 46 -3.95 -0.55 -16.78
N THR A 47 -4.83 -0.05 -15.91
CA THR A 47 -5.43 -0.84 -14.83
C THR A 47 -6.14 -2.08 -15.36
N ILE A 48 -6.99 -1.93 -16.39
CA ILE A 48 -7.69 -3.08 -16.99
C ILE A 48 -6.69 -4.08 -17.58
N ILE A 49 -5.70 -3.62 -18.35
CA ILE A 49 -4.71 -4.50 -18.96
C ILE A 49 -3.96 -5.30 -17.89
N LEU A 50 -3.51 -4.64 -16.81
CA LEU A 50 -2.84 -5.33 -15.71
C LEU A 50 -3.75 -6.32 -14.99
N PHE A 51 -5.02 -5.96 -14.80
CA PHE A 51 -6.01 -6.83 -14.16
C PHE A 51 -6.29 -8.08 -15.01
N VAL A 52 -6.49 -7.90 -16.32
CA VAL A 52 -6.74 -9.00 -17.27
C VAL A 52 -5.51 -9.89 -17.42
N LEU A 53 -4.30 -9.31 -17.51
CA LEU A 53 -3.06 -10.07 -17.54
C LEU A 53 -2.90 -10.93 -16.27
N GLY A 54 -3.24 -10.37 -15.11
CA GLY A 54 -3.24 -11.08 -13.84
C GLY A 54 -4.23 -12.25 -13.79
N LEU A 55 -5.38 -12.14 -14.46
CA LEU A 55 -6.34 -13.24 -14.58
C LEU A 55 -5.88 -14.29 -15.59
N SER A 56 -5.32 -13.87 -16.73
CA SER A 56 -4.84 -14.80 -17.76
C SER A 56 -3.61 -15.61 -17.35
N GLY A 57 -2.82 -15.10 -16.40
CA GLY A 57 -1.65 -15.80 -15.85
C GLY A 57 -2.01 -16.95 -14.90
N GLN A 58 -3.28 -17.09 -14.50
CA GLN A 58 -3.75 -18.26 -13.77
C GLN A 58 -4.00 -19.39 -14.79
N SER A 59 -2.94 -20.16 -15.04
CA SER A 59 -2.79 -21.08 -16.19
C SER A 59 -3.66 -22.33 -16.17
N ASP A 60 -4.29 -22.66 -15.05
CA ASP A 60 -5.30 -23.70 -15.01
C ASP A 60 -6.64 -23.02 -15.19
N LEU A 61 -7.25 -23.11 -16.38
CA LEU A 61 -8.57 -22.56 -16.68
C LEU A 61 -9.58 -23.14 -15.67
N PRO A 62 -9.88 -22.48 -14.54
CA PRO A 62 -10.80 -23.06 -13.60
C PRO A 62 -12.16 -22.91 -14.26
N THR A 63 -13.07 -23.87 -14.05
CA THR A 63 -14.49 -23.57 -14.25
C THR A 63 -14.75 -22.21 -13.60
N LEU A 64 -15.40 -21.24 -14.28
CA LEU A 64 -15.60 -19.84 -13.83
C LEU A 64 -15.96 -19.71 -12.33
N ARG A 65 -16.55 -20.77 -11.78
CA ARG A 65 -16.88 -21.00 -10.38
C ARG A 65 -15.71 -20.98 -9.38
N ASN A 66 -14.49 -21.37 -9.77
CA ASN A 66 -13.31 -21.50 -8.88
C ASN A 66 -12.16 -20.54 -9.25
N LEU A 67 -12.46 -19.46 -9.98
CA LEU A 67 -11.45 -18.50 -10.39
C LEU A 67 -10.99 -17.66 -9.20
N ARG A 68 -9.68 -17.62 -8.90
CA ARG A 68 -9.13 -16.74 -7.86
C ARG A 68 -9.20 -15.29 -8.33
N ILE A 69 -10.04 -14.48 -7.68
CA ILE A 69 -10.32 -13.11 -8.13
C ILE A 69 -9.13 -12.19 -7.82
N PHE A 70 -8.59 -12.28 -6.60
CA PHE A 70 -7.50 -11.43 -6.15
C PHE A 70 -6.17 -12.17 -6.21
N GLY A 71 -5.33 -11.72 -7.15
CA GLY A 71 -3.92 -12.05 -7.20
C GLY A 71 -3.06 -10.79 -7.04
N VAL A 72 -1.76 -11.02 -6.98
CA VAL A 72 -0.71 -10.01 -6.93
C VAL A 72 -0.97 -8.86 -7.91
N LEU A 73 -1.17 -9.20 -9.19
CA LEU A 73 -1.28 -8.21 -10.27
C LEU A 73 -2.56 -7.40 -10.15
N GLN A 74 -3.67 -8.04 -9.78
CA GLN A 74 -4.97 -7.40 -9.56
C GLN A 74 -4.89 -6.41 -8.40
N ARG A 75 -4.24 -6.80 -7.30
CA ARG A 75 -4.00 -5.94 -6.14
C ARG A 75 -3.15 -4.73 -6.52
N LEU A 76 -2.02 -4.95 -7.20
CA LEU A 76 -1.14 -3.88 -7.66
C LEU A 76 -1.85 -2.94 -8.65
N ALA A 77 -2.66 -3.47 -9.57
CA ALA A 77 -3.46 -2.67 -10.50
C ALA A 77 -4.50 -1.80 -9.78
N THR A 78 -5.09 -2.32 -8.70
CA THR A 78 -6.08 -1.60 -7.89
C THR A 78 -5.42 -0.50 -7.07
N CYS A 79 -4.29 -0.78 -6.42
CA CYS A 79 -3.49 0.23 -5.73
C CYS A 79 -3.03 1.33 -6.68
N TYR A 80 -2.52 0.96 -7.87
CA TYR A 80 -2.16 1.91 -8.93
C TYR A 80 -3.32 2.84 -9.28
N PHE A 81 -4.51 2.26 -9.53
CA PHE A 81 -5.68 3.00 -9.97
C PHE A 81 -6.10 4.07 -8.96
N PHE A 82 -6.28 3.68 -7.70
CA PHE A 82 -6.72 4.61 -6.65
C PHE A 82 -5.66 5.68 -6.36
N THR A 83 -4.39 5.29 -6.25
CA THR A 83 -3.30 6.25 -6.01
C THR A 83 -3.15 7.21 -7.20
N ALA A 84 -3.15 6.72 -8.43
CA ALA A 84 -3.01 7.58 -9.62
C ALA A 84 -4.19 8.55 -9.78
N ILE A 85 -5.42 8.12 -9.47
CA ILE A 85 -6.59 9.00 -9.45
C ILE A 85 -6.48 10.05 -8.35
N LEU A 86 -6.09 9.67 -7.14
CA LEU A 86 -5.90 10.60 -6.03
C LEU A 86 -4.95 11.73 -6.42
N VAL A 87 -3.82 11.38 -7.03
CA VAL A 87 -2.83 12.38 -7.49
C VAL A 87 -3.37 13.20 -8.65
N LEU A 88 -4.13 12.63 -9.59
CA LEU A 88 -4.71 13.35 -10.72
C LEU A 88 -5.81 14.36 -10.30
N VAL A 89 -6.62 13.99 -9.31
CA VAL A 89 -7.73 14.80 -8.79
C VAL A 89 -7.20 15.94 -7.93
N PHE A 90 -6.37 15.64 -6.93
CA PHE A 90 -5.77 16.62 -6.02
C PHE A 90 -4.42 17.13 -6.53
N GLU A 91 -4.30 17.19 -7.85
CA GLU A 91 -3.14 17.73 -8.53
C GLU A 91 -3.12 19.25 -8.31
N LYS A 92 -2.10 19.74 -7.59
CA LYS A 92 -1.83 21.17 -7.57
C LYS A 92 -1.14 21.53 -8.89
N LYS A 93 -1.68 22.52 -9.60
CA LYS A 93 -1.00 23.10 -10.77
C LYS A 93 0.24 23.78 -10.22
N ASP A 94 1.42 23.22 -10.49
CA ASP A 94 2.66 23.90 -10.18
C ASP A 94 2.64 25.21 -10.94
N ASP A 95 2.67 26.33 -10.21
CA ASP A 95 2.71 27.65 -10.81
C ASP A 95 4.02 27.70 -11.61
N GLU A 96 3.94 27.69 -12.95
CA GLU A 96 5.08 27.82 -13.90
C GLU A 96 5.97 29.06 -13.63
N ARG A 97 5.59 29.89 -12.66
CA ARG A 97 6.32 31.04 -12.16
C ARG A 97 7.53 30.70 -11.28
N ASP A 98 7.66 29.49 -10.73
CA ASP A 98 8.82 29.16 -9.85
C ASP A 98 10.04 28.62 -10.63
N THR A 99 9.87 28.19 -11.90
CA THR A 99 10.99 27.72 -12.74
C THR A 99 11.58 28.82 -13.64
N THR A 100 10.83 29.91 -13.86
CA THR A 100 11.17 30.95 -14.86
C THR A 100 11.70 32.26 -14.24
N ARG A 101 11.89 32.32 -12.92
CA ARG A 101 12.57 33.46 -12.25
C ARG A 101 13.80 32.99 -11.48
N LEU A 102 14.89 32.76 -12.20
CA LEU A 102 16.20 33.11 -11.69
C LEU A 102 16.88 34.01 -12.73
N PRO A 103 16.57 35.31 -12.66
CA PRO A 103 17.66 36.26 -12.62
C PRO A 103 17.52 37.14 -11.38
N ILE A 104 18.61 37.16 -10.61
CA ILE A 104 19.04 38.23 -9.68
C ILE A 104 18.42 38.19 -8.27
N GLY A 105 19.32 38.04 -7.28
CA GLY A 105 19.11 38.57 -5.92
C GLY A 105 19.09 37.53 -4.80
N ASP A 106 20.23 37.39 -4.14
CA ASP A 106 20.43 36.90 -2.77
C ASP A 106 20.43 35.39 -2.50
N ASN A 107 21.66 34.91 -2.25
CA ASN A 107 22.05 33.60 -1.74
C ASN A 107 21.54 33.35 -0.30
N ILE A 108 20.22 33.31 -0.09
CA ILE A 108 19.65 32.71 1.11
C ILE A 108 19.27 31.28 0.74
N GLU A 109 20.20 30.33 0.96
CA GLU A 109 19.83 28.92 0.96
C GLU A 109 18.73 28.74 2.02
N GLN A 110 17.50 28.48 1.59
CA GLN A 110 16.41 28.19 2.52
C GLN A 110 16.80 26.99 3.39
N PRO A 111 16.55 27.02 4.70
CA PRO A 111 16.94 25.94 5.58
C PRO A 111 16.18 24.66 5.17
N LEU A 112 16.92 23.55 5.07
CA LEU A 112 16.45 22.22 4.63
C LEU A 112 15.12 21.79 5.27
N ARG A 113 14.90 22.17 6.53
CA ARG A 113 13.66 21.89 7.28
C ARG A 113 12.43 22.50 6.62
N ILE A 114 12.50 23.74 6.15
CA ILE A 114 11.35 24.45 5.56
C ILE A 114 10.96 23.82 4.21
N GLU A 115 11.93 23.38 3.41
CA GLU A 115 11.67 22.66 2.13
C GLU A 115 11.02 21.28 2.38
N LEU A 116 11.50 20.56 3.39
CA LEU A 116 10.94 19.28 3.84
C LEU A 116 9.47 19.43 4.29
N PHE A 117 9.20 20.42 5.15
CA PHE A 117 7.84 20.69 5.61
C PHE A 117 6.93 21.17 4.48
N LYS A 118 7.41 22.06 3.62
CA LYS A 118 6.62 22.59 2.49
C LYS A 118 6.22 21.47 1.52
N SER A 119 7.13 20.56 1.19
CA SER A 119 6.83 19.45 0.27
C SER A 119 5.77 18.48 0.82
N VAL A 120 5.81 18.14 2.11
CA VAL A 120 4.80 17.25 2.73
C VAL A 120 3.45 17.95 2.89
N PHE A 121 3.44 19.17 3.43
CA PHE A 121 2.21 19.93 3.68
C PHE A 121 1.54 20.44 2.39
N GLN A 122 2.30 20.60 1.30
CA GLN A 122 1.72 21.00 0.01
C GLN A 122 0.68 20.00 -0.50
N TYR A 123 0.81 18.72 -0.14
CA TYR A 123 -0.12 17.64 -0.51
C TYR A 123 -1.00 17.18 0.66
N TRP A 124 -1.31 18.07 1.61
CA TRP A 124 -2.08 17.73 2.81
C TRP A 124 -3.44 17.08 2.53
N ILE A 125 -4.13 17.45 1.44
CA ILE A 125 -5.41 16.84 1.07
C ILE A 125 -5.22 15.38 0.68
N GLN A 126 -4.17 15.07 -0.10
CA GLN A 126 -3.85 13.69 -0.47
C GLN A 126 -3.49 12.86 0.77
N TRP A 127 -2.70 13.43 1.69
CA TRP A 127 -2.39 12.81 2.98
C TRP A 127 -3.64 12.55 3.82
N LEU A 128 -4.58 13.49 3.87
CA LEU A 128 -5.83 13.32 4.60
C LEU A 128 -6.62 12.11 4.08
N PHE A 129 -6.77 11.96 2.76
CA PHE A 129 -7.44 10.78 2.18
C PHE A 129 -6.73 9.46 2.54
N VAL A 130 -5.41 9.45 2.46
CA VAL A 130 -4.62 8.24 2.76
C VAL A 130 -4.67 7.89 4.25
N ILE A 131 -4.64 8.89 5.13
CA ILE A 131 -4.82 8.70 6.58
C ILE A 131 -6.23 8.17 6.87
N LEU A 132 -7.28 8.68 6.22
CA LEU A 132 -8.63 8.14 6.37
C LEU A 132 -8.73 6.67 5.94
N ILE A 133 -8.03 6.28 4.87
CA ILE A 133 -7.95 4.88 4.43
C ILE A 133 -7.27 4.01 5.50
N ILE A 134 -6.18 4.49 6.11
CA ILE A 134 -5.50 3.77 7.21
C ILE A 134 -6.41 3.68 8.45
N ILE A 135 -7.07 4.77 8.83
CA ILE A 135 -8.01 4.76 9.96
C ILE A 135 -9.13 3.76 9.70
N ALA A 136 -9.71 3.75 8.49
CA ALA A 136 -10.71 2.75 8.12
C ALA A 136 -10.17 1.32 8.23
N TRP A 137 -8.93 1.07 7.77
CA TRP A 137 -8.28 -0.23 7.92
C TRP A 137 -8.12 -0.64 9.39
N ILE A 138 -7.67 0.27 10.27
CA ILE A 138 -7.52 0.02 11.71
C ILE A 138 -8.89 -0.28 12.33
N LEU A 139 -9.90 0.57 12.07
CA LEU A 139 -11.25 0.40 12.60
C LEU A 139 -11.83 -0.95 12.18
N ILE A 140 -11.76 -1.29 10.90
CA ILE A 140 -12.26 -2.58 10.40
C ILE A 140 -11.51 -3.75 11.05
N THR A 141 -10.18 -3.65 11.18
CA THR A 141 -9.36 -4.75 11.74
C THR A 141 -9.66 -5.01 13.21
N PHE A 142 -9.88 -3.96 14.01
CA PHE A 142 -9.99 -4.07 15.47
C PHE A 142 -11.42 -4.00 16.02
N LEU A 143 -12.36 -3.34 15.34
CA LEU A 143 -13.75 -3.20 15.81
C LEU A 143 -14.73 -4.17 15.16
N LEU A 144 -14.41 -4.80 14.03
CA LEU A 144 -15.34 -5.71 13.37
C LEU A 144 -15.53 -7.00 14.19
N PRO A 145 -16.75 -7.30 14.68
CA PRO A 145 -16.99 -8.54 15.39
C PRO A 145 -17.05 -9.72 14.42
N VAL A 146 -16.12 -10.65 14.57
CA VAL A 146 -16.08 -11.90 13.79
C VAL A 146 -16.63 -13.03 14.65
N PRO A 147 -17.55 -13.87 14.14
CA PRO A 147 -18.13 -14.95 14.94
C PRO A 147 -17.06 -15.94 15.41
N ASN A 148 -17.09 -16.27 16.70
CA ASN A 148 -16.16 -17.21 17.36
C ASN A 148 -14.68 -16.77 17.38
N CYS A 149 -14.39 -15.48 17.16
CA CYS A 149 -13.03 -14.94 17.17
C CYS A 149 -12.94 -13.69 18.05
N PRO A 150 -11.81 -13.48 18.76
CA PRO A 150 -11.60 -12.25 19.49
C PRO A 150 -11.43 -11.08 18.53
N THR A 151 -11.89 -9.90 18.94
CA THR A 151 -11.70 -8.65 18.20
C THR A 151 -10.21 -8.33 18.07
N GLY A 152 -9.77 -7.88 16.89
CA GLY A 152 -8.35 -7.59 16.62
C GLY A 152 -7.47 -8.82 16.39
N TYR A 153 -8.05 -10.03 16.26
CA TYR A 153 -7.27 -11.21 15.93
C TYR A 153 -6.65 -11.09 14.52
N LEU A 154 -5.32 -11.19 14.45
CA LEU A 154 -4.55 -11.12 13.21
C LEU A 154 -3.79 -12.43 12.91
N GLY A 155 -4.13 -13.51 13.62
CA GLY A 155 -3.42 -14.78 13.56
C GLY A 155 -3.90 -15.73 12.45
N PRO A 156 -3.16 -16.83 12.23
CA PRO A 156 -3.49 -17.83 11.21
C PRO A 156 -4.65 -18.76 11.62
N GLY A 157 -5.06 -18.79 12.89
CA GLY A 157 -6.02 -19.78 13.40
C GLY A 157 -5.45 -21.21 13.43
N GLY A 158 -6.31 -22.22 13.39
CA GLY A 158 -5.90 -23.63 13.42
C GLY A 158 -5.17 -24.00 14.71
N LYS A 159 -4.03 -24.69 14.62
CA LYS A 159 -3.18 -25.10 15.76
C LYS A 159 -2.48 -23.94 16.49
N HIS A 160 -2.61 -22.70 16.00
CA HIS A 160 -2.07 -21.53 16.68
C HIS A 160 -2.74 -21.31 18.04
N ASP A 161 -1.99 -20.78 19.02
CA ASP A 161 -2.43 -20.60 20.42
C ASP A 161 -3.12 -21.85 21.00
N HIS A 162 -2.47 -23.01 20.86
CA HIS A 162 -2.98 -24.31 21.34
C HIS A 162 -4.36 -24.70 20.77
N GLY A 163 -4.75 -24.16 19.61
CA GLY A 163 -6.05 -24.48 19.00
C GLY A 163 -7.21 -23.63 19.49
N LYS A 164 -6.96 -22.61 20.32
CA LYS A 164 -8.01 -21.77 20.93
C LYS A 164 -8.92 -21.08 19.90
N TYR A 165 -8.37 -20.75 18.73
CA TYR A 165 -9.05 -20.00 17.67
C TYR A 165 -9.00 -20.73 16.32
N TRP A 166 -9.48 -21.98 16.31
CA TRP A 166 -9.36 -22.88 15.15
C TRP A 166 -9.96 -22.30 13.85
N ASN A 167 -11.15 -21.70 13.93
CA ASN A 167 -11.91 -21.19 12.78
C ASN A 167 -11.70 -19.68 12.50
N CYS A 168 -10.59 -19.10 12.98
CA CYS A 168 -10.33 -17.66 12.92
C CYS A 168 -9.26 -17.25 11.92
N THR A 169 -9.01 -18.05 10.89
CA THR A 169 -7.94 -17.79 9.92
C THR A 169 -8.08 -16.42 9.26
N GLY A 170 -7.11 -15.55 9.53
CA GLY A 170 -7.03 -14.20 8.99
C GLY A 170 -7.94 -13.17 9.68
N GLY A 171 -8.61 -13.55 10.77
CA GLY A 171 -9.46 -12.65 11.56
C GLY A 171 -10.48 -11.87 10.72
N ALA A 172 -10.57 -10.56 10.97
CA ALA A 172 -11.46 -9.64 10.26
C ALA A 172 -11.19 -9.60 8.75
N ALA A 173 -9.92 -9.58 8.33
CA ALA A 173 -9.56 -9.52 6.91
C ALA A 173 -10.04 -10.76 6.15
N GLY A 174 -9.70 -11.96 6.65
CA GLY A 174 -10.17 -13.21 6.05
C GLY A 174 -11.69 -13.34 6.08
N TYR A 175 -12.37 -12.83 7.10
CA TYR A 175 -13.82 -12.84 7.18
C TYR A 175 -14.45 -11.99 6.07
N ILE A 176 -13.97 -10.77 5.87
CA ILE A 176 -14.45 -9.86 4.81
C ILE A 176 -14.23 -10.47 3.43
N ASP A 177 -13.04 -11.03 3.18
CA ASP A 177 -12.71 -11.64 1.89
C ASP A 177 -13.67 -12.80 1.58
N ARG A 178 -14.00 -13.65 2.56
CA ARG A 178 -14.99 -14.73 2.40
C ARG A 178 -16.40 -14.24 2.15
N VAL A 179 -16.82 -13.15 2.80
CA VAL A 179 -18.17 -12.59 2.63
C VAL A 179 -18.32 -11.91 1.27
N ILE A 180 -17.31 -11.17 0.83
CA ILE A 180 -17.37 -10.37 -0.41
C ILE A 180 -17.05 -11.21 -1.65
N LEU A 181 -15.98 -12.00 -1.59
CA LEU A 181 -15.50 -12.77 -2.75
C LEU A 181 -16.15 -14.16 -2.82
N GLY A 182 -16.56 -14.70 -1.68
CA GLY A 182 -17.03 -16.08 -1.58
C GLY A 182 -15.89 -17.09 -1.48
N ASN A 183 -16.16 -18.23 -0.86
CA ASN A 183 -15.15 -19.24 -0.57
C ASN A 183 -14.51 -19.86 -1.83
N SER A 184 -15.22 -19.92 -2.95
CA SER A 184 -14.74 -20.53 -4.19
C SER A 184 -13.77 -19.64 -4.98
N HIS A 185 -13.67 -18.36 -4.60
CA HIS A 185 -12.83 -17.37 -5.30
C HIS A 185 -11.57 -17.00 -4.52
N LEU A 186 -11.33 -17.68 -3.40
CA LEU A 186 -10.17 -17.50 -2.53
C LEU A 186 -9.11 -18.56 -2.81
N TYR A 187 -7.89 -18.29 -2.35
CA TYR A 187 -6.80 -19.25 -2.47
C TYR A 187 -7.02 -20.48 -1.58
N ASP A 188 -7.05 -21.67 -2.19
CA ASP A 188 -7.38 -22.94 -1.54
C ASP A 188 -6.21 -23.59 -0.79
N GLN A 189 -4.96 -23.19 -1.07
CA GLN A 189 -3.75 -23.77 -0.49
C GLN A 189 -2.84 -22.73 0.19
N PRO A 190 -3.36 -21.93 1.14
CA PRO A 190 -2.54 -20.96 1.84
C PRO A 190 -1.53 -21.66 2.76
N THR A 191 -0.35 -21.06 2.97
CA THR A 191 0.71 -21.62 3.82
C THR A 191 0.24 -21.93 5.25
N CYS A 192 -0.77 -21.20 5.75
CA CYS A 192 -1.36 -21.48 7.07
C CYS A 192 -2.10 -22.81 7.14
N LYS A 193 -2.59 -23.34 6.00
CA LYS A 193 -3.25 -24.65 5.91
C LYS A 193 -2.27 -25.79 6.19
N GLU A 194 -1.08 -25.73 5.60
CA GLU A 194 -0.05 -26.75 5.82
C GLU A 194 0.55 -26.66 7.22
N ILE A 195 0.92 -25.46 7.67
CA ILE A 195 1.62 -25.27 8.95
C ILE A 195 0.68 -25.41 10.16
N TYR A 196 -0.51 -24.81 10.11
CA TYR A 196 -1.44 -24.74 11.23
C TYR A 196 -2.65 -25.67 11.08
N SER A 197 -2.70 -26.48 10.02
CA SER A 197 -3.81 -27.42 9.75
C SER A 197 -5.18 -26.72 9.71
N THR A 198 -5.22 -25.49 9.20
CA THR A 198 -6.47 -24.71 9.07
C THR A 198 -7.38 -25.32 8.00
N LYS A 199 -8.70 -25.24 8.19
CA LYS A 199 -9.69 -25.74 7.21
C LYS A 199 -10.32 -24.63 6.36
N ILE A 200 -10.11 -23.38 6.73
CA ILE A 200 -10.78 -22.23 6.16
C ILE A 200 -9.91 -21.62 5.04
N PRO A 201 -10.48 -21.32 3.85
CA PRO A 201 -9.74 -20.67 2.78
C PRO A 201 -9.34 -19.25 3.20
N TYR A 202 -8.16 -18.84 2.76
CA TYR A 202 -7.56 -17.55 3.11
C TYR A 202 -6.69 -17.06 1.96
N ASP A 203 -6.90 -15.80 1.56
CA ASP A 203 -6.10 -15.17 0.51
C ASP A 203 -5.20 -14.08 1.11
N PRO A 204 -3.86 -14.21 1.00
CA PRO A 204 -2.94 -13.16 1.46
C PRO A 204 -3.00 -11.86 0.64
N GLU A 205 -3.68 -11.87 -0.50
CA GLU A 205 -3.82 -10.73 -1.42
C GLU A 205 -5.23 -10.15 -1.45
N GLY A 206 -6.03 -10.47 -0.43
CA GLY A 206 -7.40 -10.01 -0.26
C GLY A 206 -7.57 -8.49 -0.12
N ILE A 207 -8.82 -8.08 0.06
CA ILE A 207 -9.28 -6.69 -0.09
C ILE A 207 -8.61 -5.78 0.95
N MET A 208 -8.45 -6.25 2.18
CA MET A 208 -7.83 -5.46 3.25
C MET A 208 -6.38 -5.08 2.94
N GLY A 209 -5.66 -5.93 2.19
CA GLY A 209 -4.31 -5.61 1.73
C GLY A 209 -4.26 -4.49 0.70
N ILE A 210 -5.34 -4.22 -0.04
CA ILE A 210 -5.39 -3.11 -1.00
C ILE A 210 -5.28 -1.77 -0.26
N LEU A 211 -5.93 -1.63 0.90
CA LEU A 211 -5.91 -0.40 1.68
C LEU A 211 -4.49 -0.04 2.16
N THR A 212 -3.76 -1.00 2.72
CA THR A 212 -2.36 -0.80 3.12
C THR A 212 -1.42 -0.70 1.91
N GLY A 213 -1.76 -1.34 0.79
CA GLY A 213 -1.05 -1.20 -0.48
C GLY A 213 -1.18 0.18 -1.12
N ILE A 214 -2.36 0.83 -1.03
CA ILE A 214 -2.56 2.22 -1.46
C ILE A 214 -1.65 3.15 -0.66
N PHE A 215 -1.59 2.97 0.66
CA PHE A 215 -0.67 3.74 1.51
C PHE A 215 0.79 3.59 1.06
N LEU A 216 1.26 2.35 0.86
CA LEU A 216 2.63 2.11 0.41
C LEU A 216 2.92 2.72 -0.96
N CYS A 217 2.00 2.59 -1.90
CA CYS A 217 2.12 3.20 -3.22
C CYS A 217 2.16 4.72 -3.12
N TYR A 218 1.38 5.30 -2.20
CA TYR A 218 1.39 6.74 -1.95
C TYR A 218 2.69 7.24 -1.29
N LEU A 219 3.34 6.45 -0.45
CA LEU A 219 4.68 6.78 0.04
C LEU A 219 5.67 6.89 -1.13
N GLY A 220 5.56 6.02 -2.14
CA GLY A 220 6.29 6.15 -3.39
C GLY A 220 5.96 7.42 -4.18
N VAL A 221 4.70 7.86 -4.17
CA VAL A 221 4.31 9.16 -4.76
C VAL A 221 5.02 10.32 -4.06
N GLN A 222 5.07 10.32 -2.73
CA GLN A 222 5.80 11.35 -1.97
C GLN A 222 7.30 11.36 -2.34
N ALA A 223 7.91 10.19 -2.44
CA ALA A 223 9.28 10.05 -2.92
C ALA A 223 9.49 10.64 -4.32
N GLY A 224 8.54 10.36 -5.24
CA GLY A 224 8.53 10.91 -6.59
C GLY A 224 8.40 12.43 -6.62
N HIS A 225 7.60 13.02 -5.74
CA HIS A 225 7.50 14.47 -5.61
C HIS A 225 8.83 15.08 -5.12
N SER A 226 9.50 14.48 -4.14
CA SER A 226 10.82 14.93 -3.68
C SER A 226 11.84 14.90 -4.82
N PHE A 227 11.83 13.84 -5.63
CA PHE A 227 12.72 13.70 -6.78
C PHE A 227 12.46 14.75 -7.88
N VAL A 228 11.19 15.13 -8.07
CA VAL A 228 10.78 16.12 -9.08
C VAL A 228 11.08 17.56 -8.66
N HIS A 229 10.96 17.89 -7.37
CA HIS A 229 11.10 19.26 -6.86
C HIS A 229 12.56 19.65 -6.58
N SER A 230 13.39 18.72 -6.12
CA SER A 230 14.78 19.02 -5.76
C SER A 230 15.74 18.47 -6.81
N THR A 231 16.54 19.35 -7.44
CA THR A 231 17.60 18.96 -8.38
C THR A 231 18.84 18.38 -7.67
N ARG A 232 18.98 18.60 -6.37
CA ARG A 232 20.12 18.16 -5.56
C ARG A 232 19.83 16.80 -4.91
N VAL A 233 20.56 15.76 -5.35
CA VAL A 233 20.47 14.39 -4.82
C VAL A 233 20.59 14.35 -3.30
N ARG A 234 21.49 15.15 -2.70
CA ARG A 234 21.66 15.22 -1.24
C ARG A 234 20.37 15.56 -0.49
N ARG A 235 19.53 16.47 -1.00
CA ARG A 235 18.28 16.85 -0.33
C ARG A 235 17.23 15.74 -0.42
N VAL A 236 17.16 15.08 -1.56
CA VAL A 236 16.29 13.91 -1.78
C VAL A 236 16.67 12.79 -0.80
N CYS A 237 17.97 12.45 -0.71
CA CYS A 237 18.43 11.43 0.22
C CYS A 237 18.09 11.76 1.68
N VAL A 238 18.30 13.00 2.12
CA VAL A 238 17.96 13.40 3.50
C VAL A 238 16.45 13.32 3.73
N HIS A 239 15.61 13.73 2.78
CA HIS A 239 14.15 13.62 2.90
C HIS A 239 13.71 12.16 3.05
N TRP A 240 14.26 11.26 2.24
CA TRP A 240 13.93 9.83 2.28
C TRP A 240 14.41 9.18 3.59
N ILE A 241 15.63 9.47 4.04
CA ILE A 241 16.17 8.98 5.31
C ILE A 241 15.32 9.45 6.48
N VAL A 242 14.98 10.75 6.54
CA VAL A 242 14.14 11.29 7.62
C VAL A 242 12.74 10.66 7.60
N SER A 243 12.15 10.49 6.41
CA SER A 243 10.83 9.86 6.25
C SER A 243 10.84 8.38 6.64
N SER A 244 11.91 7.66 6.29
CA SER A 244 12.16 6.27 6.68
C SER A 244 12.24 6.13 8.20
N ILE A 245 13.05 6.98 8.86
CA ILE A 245 13.21 6.97 10.32
C ILE A 245 11.86 7.24 11.01
N ILE A 246 11.09 8.23 10.54
CA ILE A 246 9.77 8.55 11.12
C ILE A 246 8.81 7.37 10.96
N CYS A 247 8.73 6.78 9.76
CA CYS A 247 7.86 5.63 9.51
C CYS A 247 8.28 4.40 10.33
N GLY A 248 9.58 4.13 10.41
CA GLY A 248 10.15 3.03 11.19
C GLY A 248 9.90 3.20 12.69
N CYS A 249 10.07 4.41 13.24
CA CYS A 249 9.75 4.70 14.65
C CYS A 249 8.25 4.54 14.93
N LEU A 250 7.36 4.99 14.04
CA LEU A 250 5.92 4.79 14.16
C LEU A 250 5.55 3.30 14.09
N GLY A 251 6.15 2.55 13.17
CA GLY A 251 5.98 1.10 13.05
C GLY A 251 6.40 0.36 14.31
N LEU A 252 7.59 0.67 14.83
CA LEU A 252 8.13 0.10 16.07
C LEU A 252 7.26 0.44 17.30
N GLY A 253 6.72 1.66 17.37
CA GLY A 253 5.82 2.07 18.45
C GLY A 253 4.49 1.31 18.41
N LEU A 254 3.93 1.10 17.21
CA LEU A 254 2.70 0.33 17.03
C LEU A 254 2.91 -1.18 17.25
N SER A 255 4.11 -1.68 16.97
CA SER A 255 4.44 -3.09 17.14
C SER A 255 5.10 -3.43 18.49
N HIS A 256 5.30 -2.46 19.41
CA HIS A 256 5.97 -2.64 20.70
C HIS A 256 7.19 -3.59 20.64
N GLY A 257 8.04 -3.44 19.63
CA GLY A 257 9.25 -4.26 19.48
C GLY A 257 9.04 -5.75 19.15
N GLY A 258 7.87 -6.15 18.64
CA GLY A 258 7.64 -7.50 18.09
C GLY A 258 7.30 -8.59 19.11
N HIS A 259 6.95 -8.21 20.34
CA HIS A 259 6.41 -9.15 21.33
C HIS A 259 4.98 -9.58 20.97
N SER A 260 4.59 -10.77 21.39
CA SER A 260 3.27 -11.38 21.11
C SER A 260 2.07 -10.56 21.60
N ASP A 261 2.26 -9.59 22.50
CA ASP A 261 1.23 -8.66 23.00
C ASP A 261 1.23 -7.29 22.28
N SER A 262 1.75 -7.23 21.06
CA SER A 262 1.74 -6.02 20.22
C SER A 262 0.32 -5.54 19.92
N LEU A 263 0.08 -4.22 19.96
CA LEU A 263 -1.15 -3.59 19.46
C LEU A 263 -1.45 -3.97 18.00
N ILE A 264 -0.41 -3.99 17.14
CA ILE A 264 -0.50 -4.47 15.75
C ILE A 264 0.72 -5.35 15.44
N PRO A 265 0.60 -6.70 15.46
CA PRO A 265 1.70 -7.58 15.11
C PRO A 265 2.12 -7.41 13.64
N ILE A 266 3.43 -7.61 13.38
CA ILE A 266 3.97 -7.60 12.01
C ILE A 266 3.49 -8.88 11.33
N ASN A 267 2.58 -8.74 10.37
CA ASN A 267 1.99 -9.86 9.64
C ASN A 267 2.09 -9.64 8.13
N LYS A 268 2.97 -10.43 7.50
CA LYS A 268 3.20 -10.42 6.06
C LYS A 268 2.00 -10.87 5.25
N ASN A 269 1.31 -11.90 5.72
CA ASN A 269 0.17 -12.48 5.00
C ASN A 269 -1.05 -11.55 5.04
N LEU A 270 -1.12 -10.63 6.01
CA LEU A 270 -2.17 -9.62 6.10
C LEU A 270 -1.72 -8.24 5.59
N TRP A 271 -0.44 -8.08 5.21
CA TRP A 271 0.17 -6.78 4.95
C TRP A 271 -0.22 -5.75 6.02
N SER A 272 0.02 -6.12 7.28
CA SER A 272 -0.32 -5.27 8.41
C SER A 272 0.32 -3.89 8.27
N LEU A 273 -0.30 -2.87 8.85
CA LEU A 273 0.23 -1.50 8.81
C LEU A 273 1.68 -1.44 9.32
N THR A 274 2.01 -2.22 10.35
CA THR A 274 3.37 -2.32 10.89
C THR A 274 4.35 -2.99 9.93
N PHE A 275 3.92 -3.99 9.16
CA PHE A 275 4.74 -4.57 8.08
C PHE A 275 5.04 -3.54 6.99
N VAL A 276 4.03 -2.80 6.54
CA VAL A 276 4.21 -1.77 5.50
C VAL A 276 5.08 -0.61 5.99
N GLN A 277 4.93 -0.19 7.24
CA GLN A 277 5.72 0.90 7.83
C GLN A 277 7.19 0.56 8.06
N HIS A 278 7.49 -0.72 8.33
CA HIS A 278 8.87 -1.19 8.47
C HIS A 278 9.62 -1.23 7.14
N GLU A 279 8.89 -1.39 6.03
CA GLU A 279 9.43 -1.46 4.66
C GLU A 279 9.48 -0.09 3.96
N CYS A 280 9.31 0.99 4.74
CA CYS A 280 9.37 2.36 4.22
C CYS A 280 10.82 2.80 3.93
N TYR A 281 11.13 2.94 2.62
CA TYR A 281 12.35 3.54 2.04
C TYR A 281 13.65 2.77 2.27
#